data_AF-A0A3D2A7X6-F1
#
_entry.id   AF-A0A3D2A7X6-F1
#
_cell.length_a   1.000
_cell.length_b   1.000
_cell.length_c   1.000
_cell.angle_alpha   90.00
_cell.angle_beta   90.00
_cell.angle_gamma   90.00
#
_symmetry.space_group_name_H-M   'P 1'
#
loop_
_entity.id
_entity.type
_entity.pdbx_description
1 polymer ?
#
loop_
_entity_poly.entity_id
_entity_poly.type
_entity_poly.pdbx_seq_one_letter_code
_entity_poly.pdbx_strand_id
1 'polypeptide(L)' 'MPYNTLSELPAAVKDHLPEHGQEIFLAAFNSASFM' A
#
# COMPACT_ATOMS: atom_id res chain seq x y z
N MET A 1 -10.26 6.31 -3.18
CA MET A 1 -10.47 4.85 -3.33
C MET A 1 -9.27 4.19 -2.66
N PRO A 2 -9.45 3.50 -1.52
CA PRO A 2 -8.37 2.79 -0.83
C PRO A 2 -7.78 1.72 -1.77
N TYR A 3 -6.46 1.50 -1.70
CA TYR A 3 -5.82 0.44 -2.46
C TYR A 3 -6.31 -0.91 -1.90
N ASN A 4 -6.94 -1.75 -2.73
CA ASN A 4 -7.43 -3.06 -2.29
C ASN A 4 -6.36 -4.13 -2.41
N THR A 5 -5.39 -3.95 -3.32
CA THR A 5 -4.33 -4.93 -3.56
C THR A 5 -2.96 -4.28 -3.72
N LEU A 6 -1.90 -5.05 -3.41
CA LEU A 6 -0.50 -4.61 -3.58
C LEU A 6 -0.20 -4.20 -5.04
N SER A 7 -0.90 -4.78 -6.01
CA SER A 7 -0.78 -4.45 -7.43
C SER A 7 -1.23 -3.03 -7.76
N GLU A 8 -2.16 -2.47 -7.00
CA GLU A 8 -2.66 -1.10 -7.17
C GLU A 8 -1.71 -0.05 -6.57
N LEU A 9 -0.69 -0.48 -5.82
CA LEU A 9 0.32 0.43 -5.30
C LEU A 9 1.11 1.09 -6.44
N PRO A 10 1.54 2.35 -6.24
CA PRO A 10 2.40 3.04 -7.20
C PRO A 10 3.65 2.21 -7.51
N ALA A 11 4.13 2.27 -8.76
CA ALA A 11 5.35 1.59 -9.15
C ALA A 11 6.55 1.98 -8.27
N ALA A 12 6.63 3.24 -7.81
CA ALA A 12 7.64 3.69 -6.86
C ALA A 12 7.59 2.93 -5.53
N VAL A 13 6.39 2.63 -5.00
CA VAL A 13 6.25 1.85 -3.76
C VAL A 13 6.66 0.39 -4.01
N LYS A 14 6.30 -0.16 -5.17
CA LYS A 14 6.65 -1.55 -5.53
C LYS A 14 8.14 -1.75 -5.82
N ASP A 15 8.81 -0.72 -6.34
CA ASP A 15 10.24 -0.73 -6.67
C ASP A 15 11.11 -0.46 -5.42
N HIS A 16 10.66 0.43 -4.54
CA HIS A 16 11.41 0.82 -3.33
C HIS A 16 11.09 -0.02 -2.09
N LEU A 17 9.92 -0.67 -2.01
CA LEU A 17 9.55 -1.49 -0.85
C LEU A 17 9.46 -2.98 -1.20
N PRO A 18 10.05 -3.85 -0.36
CA PRO A 18 9.85 -5.29 -0.46
C PRO A 18 8.39 -5.67 -0.20
N GLU A 19 7.99 -6.87 -0.63
CA GLU A 19 6.61 -7.38 -0.59
C GLU A 19 5.93 -7.19 0.79
N HIS A 20 6.68 -7.45 1.88
CA HIS A 20 6.17 -7.25 3.24
C HIS A 20 5.96 -5.77 3.63
N GLY A 21 6.74 -4.85 3.06
CA GLY A 21 6.57 -3.41 3.27
C GLY A 21 5.36 -2.84 2.54
N GLN A 22 5.01 -3.43 1.39
CA GLN A 22 3.83 -3.07 0.62
C GLN A 22 2.53 -3.39 1.39
N GLU A 23 2.49 -4.52 2.09
CA GLU A 23 1.38 -4.92 2.96
C GLU A 23 1.14 -3.92 4.10
N ILE A 24 2.22 -3.49 4.76
CA ILE A 24 2.17 -2.50 5.85
C ILE A 24 1.69 -1.15 5.31
N PHE A 25 2.20 -0.72 4.15
CA PHE A 25 1.80 0.52 3.51
C PHE A 25 0.31 0.51 3.15
N LEU A 26 -0.19 -0.59 2.57
CA LEU A 26 -1.58 -0.75 2.19
C LEU A 26 -2.51 -0.74 3.43
N ALA A 27 -2.14 -1.47 4.48
CA ALA A 27 -2.89 -1.47 5.73
C ALA A 27 -2.92 -0.08 6.38
N ALA A 28 -1.77 0.60 6.48
CA ALA A 28 -1.68 1.94 7.06
C ALA A 28 -2.46 2.98 6.25
N PHE A 29 -2.39 2.91 4.92
CA PHE A 29 -3.14 3.80 4.03
C PHE A 29 -4.65 3.58 4.15
N ASN A 30 -5.10 2.33 4.18
CA ASN A 30 -6.50 1.99 4.34
C ASN A 30 -7.03 2.38 5.72
N SER A 31 -6.22 2.24 6.78
CA SER A 31 -6.56 2.74 8.11
C SER A 31 -6.62 4.27 8.17
N ALA A 32 -5.69 4.98 7.51
CA ALA A 32 -5.68 6.44 7.48
C ALA A 32 -6.84 7.03 6.66
N SER A 33 -7.27 6.34 5.59
CA SER A 33 -8.42 6.75 4.77
C SER A 33 -9.77 6.58 5.48
N PHE A 34 -9.81 5.89 6.62
CA PHE A 34 -11.02 5.64 7.40
C PHE A 34 -11.18 6.60 8.60
N MET A 35 -10.25 7.55 8.81
CA MET A 35 -10.36 8.65 9.79
C MET A 35 -10.74 9.96 9.10
#